data_AF-A0AAV7SMT0-F1
#
_entry.id   AF-A0AAV7SMT0-F1
#
_cell.length_a   1.000
_cell.length_b   1.000
_cell.length_c   1.000
_cell.angle_alpha   90.00
_cell.angle_beta   90.00
_cell.angle_gamma   90.00
#
_symmetry.space_group_name_H-M   'P 1'
#
loop_
_entity.id
_entity.type
_entity.pdbx_description
1 polymer ?
#
loop_
_entity_poly.entity_id
_entity_poly.type
_entity_poly.pdbx_seq_one_letter_code
_entity_poly.pdbx_strand_id
1 'polypeptide(L)'
;MALLEQDHQNTADNQTLGHIHARLLEFQDTALEEIQHLGKYATSRVYGEGDRPGSVLANLIHPSREKNVIQAVQAVDGSELRDPELIVARFREYYQSLYASRFTPDREGLLDYLTHITMPQLTDADRETLMALLTLEEMDGVLGGMADGKAPMG
;
A
#
# COMPACT_ATOMS: atom_id res chain seq x y z
N MET A 1 -28.59 -48.54 26.75
CA MET A 1 -30.01 -48.18 26.92
C MET A 1 -30.87 -49.43 26.87
N ALA A 2 -30.89 -50.18 25.77
CA ALA A 2 -31.75 -51.37 25.60
C ALA A 2 -31.62 -52.48 26.67
N LEU A 3 -30.41 -52.80 27.17
CA LEU A 3 -30.22 -53.89 28.14
C LEU A 3 -30.69 -53.55 29.56
N LEU A 4 -30.59 -52.28 29.97
CA LEU A 4 -30.93 -51.84 31.34
C LEU A 4 -32.41 -51.47 31.49
N GLU A 5 -33.04 -51.07 30.39
CA GLU A 5 -34.47 -50.77 30.32
C GLU A 5 -35.31 -52.06 30.44
N GLN A 6 -34.77 -53.18 29.95
CA GLN A 6 -35.35 -54.51 30.06
C GLN A 6 -35.26 -55.09 31.48
N ASP A 7 -34.19 -54.80 32.23
CA ASP A 7 -34.04 -55.20 33.64
C ASP A 7 -34.98 -54.42 34.57
N HIS A 8 -35.29 -53.16 34.23
CA HIS A 8 -36.22 -52.34 35.01
C HIS A 8 -37.69 -52.79 34.91
N GLN A 9 -38.10 -53.37 33.78
CA GLN A 9 -39.45 -53.94 33.65
C GLN A 9 -39.64 -55.23 34.47
N ASN A 10 -38.55 -55.95 34.77
CA ASN A 10 -38.61 -57.24 35.48
C ASN A 10 -38.33 -57.12 36.98
N THR A 11 -37.63 -56.07 37.43
CA THR A 11 -37.32 -55.86 38.85
C THR A 11 -37.62 -54.43 39.21
N ALA A 12 -38.59 -54.21 40.11
CA ALA A 12 -38.91 -52.90 40.66
C ALA A 12 -37.81 -52.42 41.62
N ASP A 13 -36.59 -52.28 41.11
CA ASP A 13 -35.42 -51.83 41.84
C ASP A 13 -35.21 -50.33 41.63
N ASN A 14 -35.34 -49.57 42.71
CA ASN A 14 -35.27 -48.12 42.74
C ASN A 14 -33.86 -47.60 42.42
N GLN A 15 -32.83 -48.44 42.61
CA GLN A 15 -31.45 -48.10 42.29
C GLN A 15 -31.24 -47.98 40.77
N THR A 16 -31.80 -48.91 39.99
CA THR A 16 -31.74 -48.91 38.52
C THR A 16 -32.42 -47.67 37.92
N LEU A 17 -33.56 -47.24 38.49
CA LEU A 17 -34.20 -45.97 38.11
C LEU A 17 -33.32 -44.75 38.39
N GLY A 18 -32.68 -44.72 39.56
CA GLY A 18 -31.75 -43.65 39.91
C GLY A 18 -30.59 -43.54 38.92
N HIS A 19 -30.03 -44.68 38.50
CA HIS A 19 -28.95 -44.70 37.50
C HIS A 19 -29.40 -44.25 36.10
N ILE A 20 -30.62 -44.59 35.68
CA ILE A 20 -31.19 -44.13 34.40
C ILE A 20 -31.39 -42.62 34.43
N HIS A 21 -31.94 -42.08 35.52
CA HIS A 21 -32.17 -40.65 35.66
C HIS A 21 -30.86 -39.85 35.70
N ALA A 22 -29.85 -40.36 36.43
CA ALA A 22 -28.52 -39.75 36.47
C ALA A 22 -27.87 -39.71 35.08
N ARG A 23 -27.92 -40.81 34.32
CA ARG A 23 -27.41 -40.83 32.94
C ARG A 23 -28.15 -39.89 32.00
N LEU A 24 -29.46 -39.75 32.18
CA LEU A 24 -30.28 -38.84 31.37
C LEU A 24 -29.89 -37.38 31.65
N LEU A 25 -29.65 -37.03 32.92
CA LEU A 25 -29.14 -35.72 33.32
C LEU A 25 -27.75 -35.44 32.70
N GLU A 26 -26.81 -36.39 32.81
CA GLU A 26 -25.48 -36.26 32.21
C GLU A 26 -25.54 -36.06 30.69
N PHE A 27 -26.44 -36.79 30.01
CA PHE A 27 -26.65 -36.63 28.57
C PHE A 27 -27.24 -35.26 28.22
N GLN A 28 -28.21 -34.78 29.00
CA GLN A 28 -28.81 -33.46 28.80
C GLN A 28 -27.79 -32.34 29.02
N ASP A 29 -26.95 -32.44 30.05
CA ASP A 29 -25.88 -31.47 30.32
C ASP A 29 -24.87 -31.44 29.17
N THR A 30 -24.42 -32.60 28.70
CA THR A 30 -23.48 -32.70 27.57
C THR A 30 -24.06 -32.08 26.29
N ALA A 31 -25.33 -32.38 25.97
CA ALA A 31 -25.99 -31.83 24.80
C ALA A 31 -26.15 -30.31 24.90
N LEU A 32 -26.43 -29.79 26.10
CA LEU A 32 -26.55 -28.36 26.35
C LEU A 32 -25.21 -27.63 26.19
N GLU A 33 -24.11 -28.22 26.68
CA GLU A 33 -22.76 -27.70 26.46
C GLU A 33 -22.40 -27.62 24.98
N GLU A 34 -22.74 -28.64 24.20
CA GLU A 34 -22.45 -28.68 22.77
C GLU A 34 -23.29 -27.65 21.96
N ILE A 35 -24.57 -27.48 22.31
CA ILE A 35 -25.41 -26.42 21.74
C ILE A 35 -24.84 -25.04 22.07
N GLN A 36 -24.39 -24.81 23.30
CA GLN A 36 -23.76 -23.55 23.69
C GLN A 36 -22.45 -23.31 22.94
N HIS A 37 -21.63 -24.35 22.76
CA HIS A 37 -20.38 -24.28 22.01
C HIS A 37 -20.63 -23.92 20.54
N LEU A 38 -21.59 -24.59 19.90
CA LEU A 38 -21.98 -24.31 18.52
C LEU A 38 -22.56 -22.90 18.36
N GLY A 39 -23.37 -22.43 19.32
CA GLY A 39 -23.90 -21.06 19.32
C GLY A 39 -22.80 -19.99 19.43
N LYS A 40 -21.79 -20.23 20.29
CA LYS A 40 -20.60 -19.36 20.41
C LYS A 40 -19.77 -19.36 19.11
N TYR A 41 -19.63 -20.51 18.46
CA TYR A 41 -18.88 -20.63 17.20
C TYR A 41 -19.60 -19.98 16.01
N ALA A 42 -20.92 -20.13 15.92
CA ALA A 42 -21.73 -19.51 14.87
C ALA A 42 -21.71 -17.98 15.00
N THR A 43 -21.85 -17.46 16.22
CA THR A 43 -21.72 -16.03 16.48
C THR A 43 -20.30 -15.54 16.20
N SER A 44 -19.24 -16.21 16.67
CA SER A 44 -17.86 -15.78 16.41
C SER A 44 -17.50 -15.77 14.92
N ARG A 45 -18.01 -16.73 14.12
CA ARG A 45 -17.85 -16.73 12.67
C ARG A 45 -18.57 -15.55 12.00
N VAL A 46 -19.79 -15.25 12.43
CA VAL A 46 -20.53 -14.07 11.96
C VAL A 46 -19.88 -12.76 12.42
N TYR A 47 -19.29 -12.68 13.61
CA TYR A 47 -18.54 -11.50 14.08
C TYR A 47 -17.18 -11.35 13.39
N GLY A 48 -16.49 -12.45 13.08
CA GLY A 48 -15.21 -12.45 12.37
C GLY A 48 -15.31 -12.11 10.88
N GLU A 49 -16.45 -12.43 10.25
CA GLU A 49 -16.72 -12.14 8.83
C GLU A 49 -17.68 -10.96 8.60
N GLY A 50 -18.54 -10.62 9.56
CA GLY A 50 -19.64 -9.66 9.41
C GLY A 50 -19.21 -8.20 9.39
N ASP A 51 -18.12 -7.85 10.06
CA ASP A 51 -17.54 -6.50 9.99
C ASP A 51 -16.37 -6.40 9.01
N ARG A 52 -16.05 -7.47 8.27
CA ARG A 52 -14.97 -7.42 7.26
C ARG A 52 -15.30 -6.44 6.12
N PRO A 53 -16.52 -6.46 5.54
CA PRO A 53 -16.90 -5.49 4.53
C PRO A 53 -16.98 -4.07 5.10
N GLY A 54 -17.45 -3.91 6.34
CA GLY A 54 -17.53 -2.64 7.06
C GLY A 54 -16.15 -2.04 7.33
N SER A 55 -15.22 -2.84 7.84
CA SER A 55 -13.82 -2.49 8.07
C SER A 55 -13.07 -2.18 6.76
N VAL A 56 -13.26 -2.97 5.70
CA VAL A 56 -12.65 -2.72 4.39
C VAL A 56 -13.19 -1.42 3.78
N LEU A 57 -14.51 -1.22 3.83
CA LEU A 57 -15.14 0.00 3.36
C LEU A 57 -14.74 1.21 4.21
N ALA A 58 -14.66 1.07 5.52
CA ALA A 58 -14.16 2.10 6.42
C ALA A 58 -12.72 2.45 6.05
N ASN A 59 -11.83 1.49 5.83
CA ASN A 59 -10.45 1.74 5.39
C ASN A 59 -10.35 2.37 3.99
N LEU A 60 -11.32 2.11 3.09
CA LEU A 60 -11.39 2.73 1.76
C LEU A 60 -11.96 4.16 1.82
N ILE A 61 -12.95 4.40 2.69
CA ILE A 61 -13.60 5.70 2.88
C ILE A 61 -12.76 6.60 3.78
N HIS A 62 -12.01 6.03 4.73
CA HIS A 62 -11.13 6.78 5.62
C HIS A 62 -10.06 7.42 4.73
N PRO A 63 -10.11 8.74 4.52
CA PRO A 63 -9.13 9.38 3.67
C PRO A 63 -7.78 9.16 4.34
N SER A 64 -6.80 8.72 3.56
CA SER A 64 -5.41 8.40 3.95
C SER A 64 -4.62 9.60 4.49
N ARG A 65 -5.29 10.59 5.10
CA ARG A 65 -4.73 11.86 5.59
C ARG A 65 -3.53 11.61 6.50
N GLU A 66 -3.57 10.58 7.34
CA GLU A 66 -2.44 10.21 8.20
C GLU A 66 -1.18 9.79 7.44
N LYS A 67 -1.31 9.23 6.23
CA LYS A 67 -0.16 8.76 5.43
C LYS A 67 0.55 9.88 4.67
N ASN A 68 -0.13 11.02 4.47
CA ASN A 68 0.40 12.14 3.68
C ASN A 68 0.75 13.38 4.52
N VAL A 69 0.60 13.31 5.86
CA VAL A 69 0.98 14.40 6.77
C VAL A 69 2.41 14.16 7.25
N ILE A 70 3.28 15.12 6.95
CA ILE A 70 4.65 15.14 7.47
C ILE A 70 4.57 15.50 8.95
N GLN A 71 4.93 14.57 9.83
CA GLN A 71 4.80 14.72 11.29
C GLN A 71 5.94 15.52 11.92
N ALA A 72 7.11 15.52 11.29
CA ALA A 72 8.29 16.22 11.78
C ALA A 72 9.23 16.57 10.62
N VAL A 73 9.94 17.70 10.76
CA VAL A 73 11.02 18.13 9.88
C VAL A 73 12.20 18.57 10.73
N GLN A 74 13.43 18.23 10.31
CA GLN A 74 14.63 18.73 10.96
C GLN A 74 15.01 20.10 10.37
N ALA A 75 15.22 21.09 11.23
CA ALA A 75 15.72 22.40 10.85
C ALA A 75 17.25 22.39 10.66
N VAL A 76 17.78 23.46 10.04
CA VAL A 76 19.22 23.59 9.71
C VAL A 76 20.11 23.62 10.96
N ASP A 77 19.57 24.06 12.10
CA ASP A 77 20.22 24.05 13.40
C ASP A 77 20.18 22.67 14.11
N GLY A 78 19.59 21.66 13.46
CA GLY A 78 19.45 20.31 13.99
C GLY A 78 18.23 20.11 14.89
N SER A 79 17.43 21.15 15.15
CA SER A 79 16.21 21.06 15.96
C SER A 79 15.07 20.35 15.20
N GLU A 80 14.20 19.64 15.93
CA GLU A 80 13.06 18.92 15.36
C GLU A 80 11.79 19.80 15.46
N LEU A 81 11.16 20.06 14.31
CA LEU A 81 9.94 20.84 14.19
C LEU A 81 8.76 19.90 13.95
N ARG A 82 7.79 19.88 14.87
CA ARG A 82 6.59 19.03 14.80
C ARG A 82 5.28 19.79 14.58
N ASP A 83 5.34 21.12 14.64
CA ASP A 83 4.17 21.96 14.40
C ASP A 83 3.79 21.93 12.92
N PRO A 84 2.58 21.47 12.55
CA PRO A 84 2.14 21.38 11.16
C PRO A 84 2.18 22.71 10.40
N GLU A 85 1.84 23.83 11.05
CA GLU A 85 1.81 25.14 10.38
C GLU A 85 3.23 25.61 10.06
N LEU A 86 4.15 25.43 11.02
CA LEU A 86 5.55 25.76 10.83
C LEU A 86 6.22 24.84 9.82
N ILE A 87 5.88 23.54 9.80
CA ILE A 87 6.37 22.59 8.80
C ILE A 87 5.99 23.05 7.39
N VAL A 88 4.73 23.41 7.17
CA VAL A 88 4.26 23.91 5.87
C VAL A 88 4.94 25.22 5.49
N ALA A 89 5.10 26.14 6.44
CA ALA A 89 5.81 27.40 6.22
C ALA A 89 7.27 27.16 5.80
N ARG A 90 7.97 26.22 6.45
CA ARG A 90 9.34 25.85 6.11
C ARG A 90 9.46 25.21 4.72
N PHE A 91 8.56 24.31 4.36
CA PHE A 91 8.54 23.78 3.00
C PHE A 91 8.30 24.87 1.96
N ARG A 92 7.38 25.81 2.23
CA ARG A 92 7.13 26.95 1.35
C ARG A 92 8.38 27.81 1.18
N GLU A 93 9.04 28.21 2.26
CA GLU A 93 10.28 29.00 2.21
C GLU A 93 11.38 28.27 1.46
N TYR A 94 11.56 26.98 1.73
CA TYR A 94 12.55 26.15 1.06
C TYR A 94 12.31 26.11 -0.45
N TYR A 95 11.10 25.75 -0.90
CA TYR A 95 10.82 25.69 -2.33
C TYR A 95 10.79 27.06 -2.99
N GLN A 96 10.36 28.11 -2.28
CA GLN A 96 10.45 29.47 -2.77
C GLN A 96 11.90 29.87 -3.04
N SER A 97 12.84 29.52 -2.14
CA SER A 97 14.27 29.80 -2.36
C SER A 97 14.91 28.89 -3.40
N LEU A 98 14.50 27.62 -3.47
CA LEU A 98 14.99 26.65 -4.46
C LEU A 98 14.64 27.07 -5.88
N TYR A 99 13.42 27.56 -6.08
CA TYR A 99 12.91 27.99 -7.39
C TYR A 99 12.99 29.50 -7.60
N ALA A 100 13.46 30.27 -6.61
CA ALA A 100 13.80 31.66 -6.84
C ALA A 100 14.97 31.69 -7.84
N SER A 101 14.76 32.39 -8.96
CA SER A 101 15.85 32.62 -9.89
C SER A 101 16.96 33.36 -9.16
N ARG A 102 18.15 32.76 -9.08
CA ARG A 102 19.34 33.40 -8.51
C ARG A 102 19.76 34.65 -9.30
N PHE A 103 19.25 34.79 -10.53
CA PHE A 103 19.53 35.88 -11.42
C PHE A 103 18.27 36.22 -12.23
N THR A 104 17.66 37.36 -11.93
CA THR A 104 16.76 38.02 -12.88
C THR A 104 17.64 38.98 -13.68
N PRO A 105 18.10 38.60 -14.88
CA PRO A 105 18.90 39.52 -15.68
C PRO A 105 18.08 40.78 -15.93
N ASP A 106 18.73 41.93 -15.73
CA ASP A 106 18.19 43.18 -16.26
C ASP A 106 17.97 43.00 -17.77
N ARG A 107 16.86 43.53 -18.29
CA ARG A 107 16.47 43.34 -19.68
C ARG A 107 17.57 43.78 -20.63
N GLU A 108 18.28 44.85 -20.28
CA GLU A 108 19.42 45.35 -21.03
C GLU A 108 20.60 44.37 -21.02
N GLY A 109 20.93 43.77 -19.86
CA GLY A 109 21.98 42.76 -19.77
C GLY A 109 21.64 41.45 -20.49
N LEU A 110 20.37 41.05 -20.52
CA LEU A 110 19.93 39.89 -21.30
C LEU A 110 20.00 40.16 -22.80
N LEU A 111 19.58 41.35 -23.23
CA LEU A 111 19.69 41.76 -24.63
C LEU A 111 21.16 41.83 -25.05
N ASP A 112 22.02 42.43 -24.23
CA ASP A 112 23.46 42.51 -24.46
C ASP A 112 24.09 41.11 -24.62
N TYR A 113 23.77 40.19 -23.70
CA TYR A 113 24.22 38.81 -23.81
C TYR A 113 23.74 38.13 -25.09
N LEU A 114 22.45 38.25 -25.43
CA LEU A 114 21.89 37.63 -26.63
C LEU A 114 22.42 38.25 -27.93
N THR A 115 22.81 39.53 -27.91
CA THR A 115 23.43 40.16 -29.08
C THR A 115 24.90 39.79 -29.25
N HIS A 116 25.61 39.51 -28.15
CA HIS A 116 27.03 39.19 -28.16
C HIS A 116 27.32 37.69 -28.19
N ILE A 117 26.32 36.83 -27.95
CA ILE A 117 26.49 35.39 -28.07
C ILE A 117 26.66 35.01 -29.54
N THR A 118 27.87 34.60 -29.91
CA THR A 118 28.14 33.99 -31.21
C THR A 118 27.71 32.54 -31.17
N MET A 119 26.58 32.21 -31.81
CA MET A 119 26.26 30.82 -32.07
C MET A 119 27.25 30.27 -33.11
N PRO A 120 27.90 29.12 -32.86
CA PRO A 120 28.71 28.46 -33.87
C PRO A 120 27.81 28.15 -35.06
N GLN A 121 28.19 28.66 -36.23
CA GLN A 121 27.52 28.35 -37.47
C GLN A 121 28.00 26.99 -37.95
N LEU A 122 27.08 26.18 -38.43
CA LEU A 122 27.40 24.88 -39.00
C LEU A 122 28.26 25.07 -40.25
N THR A 123 29.41 24.37 -40.33
CA THR A 123 30.24 24.42 -41.53
C THR A 123 29.54 23.74 -42.70
N ASP A 124 29.91 24.05 -43.93
CA ASP A 124 29.30 23.42 -45.10
C ASP A 124 29.55 21.90 -45.11
N ALA A 125 30.69 21.45 -44.59
CA ALA A 125 31.01 20.03 -44.43
C ALA A 125 30.10 19.35 -43.38
N ASP A 126 29.89 19.98 -42.23
CA ASP A 126 28.98 19.45 -41.20
C ASP A 126 27.54 19.43 -41.72
N ARG A 127 27.14 20.41 -42.53
CA ARG A 127 25.81 20.45 -43.16
C ARG A 127 25.65 19.29 -44.15
N GLU A 128 26.64 19.06 -44.99
CA GLU A 128 26.62 17.95 -45.95
C GLU A 128 26.59 16.60 -45.23
N THR A 129 27.34 16.46 -44.13
CA THR A 129 27.33 15.25 -43.29
C THR A 129 25.95 15.02 -42.65
N LEU A 130 25.30 16.06 -42.12
CA LEU A 130 23.95 15.96 -41.55
C LEU A 130 22.86 15.72 -42.60
N MET A 131 23.09 16.14 -43.84
CA MET A 131 22.18 15.91 -44.97
C MET A 131 22.45 14.60 -45.70
N ALA A 132 23.55 13.92 -45.41
CA ALA A 132 23.90 12.64 -46.01
C ALA A 132 22.94 11.53 -45.54
N LEU A 133 22.78 10.52 -46.39
CA LEU A 133 22.04 9.31 -46.03
C LEU A 133 22.85 8.51 -45.00
N LEU A 134 22.15 7.98 -44.00
CA LEU A 134 22.75 7.12 -42.98
C LEU A 134 23.34 5.86 -43.64
N THR A 135 24.59 5.54 -43.29
CA THR A 135 25.28 4.36 -43.82
C THR A 135 24.97 3.11 -42.97
N LEU A 136 25.09 1.93 -43.58
CA LEU A 136 24.90 0.67 -42.86
C LEU A 136 25.93 0.49 -41.74
N GLU A 137 27.17 0.96 -41.93
CA GLU A 137 28.23 0.91 -40.93
C GLU A 137 27.88 1.75 -39.69
N GLU A 138 27.29 2.94 -39.88
CA GLU A 138 26.80 3.77 -38.78
C GLU A 138 25.63 3.11 -38.04
N MET A 139 24.73 2.46 -38.77
CA MET A 139 23.61 1.73 -38.17
C MET A 139 24.09 0.56 -37.32
N ASP A 140 25.01 -0.26 -37.84
CA ASP A 140 25.57 -1.40 -37.12
C ASP A 140 26.37 -0.96 -35.88
N GLY A 141 27.11 0.16 -35.99
CA GLY A 141 27.81 0.76 -34.85
C GLY A 141 26.86 1.25 -33.74
N VAL A 142 25.75 1.89 -34.10
CA VAL A 142 24.72 2.33 -33.13
C VAL A 142 24.03 1.12 -32.50
N LEU A 143 23.66 0.11 -33.30
CA LEU A 143 22.99 -1.09 -32.80
C LEU A 143 23.89 -1.92 -31.87
N GLY A 144 25.19 -2.04 -32.18
CA GLY A 144 26.16 -2.73 -31.32
C GLY A 144 26.45 -2.00 -30.00
N GLY A 145 26.23 -0.68 -29.95
CA GLY A 145 26.39 0.14 -28.75
C GLY A 145 25.12 0.32 -27.90
N MET A 146 23.96 -0.14 -28.38
CA MET A 146 22.71 -0.06 -27.62
C MET A 146 22.72 -1.06 -26.46
N ALA A 147 22.24 -0.63 -25.29
CA ALA A 147 22.08 -1.52 -24.14
C ALA A 147 21.12 -2.68 -24.47
N ASP A 148 21.42 -3.87 -23.97
CA ASP A 148 20.62 -5.09 -24.19
C ASP A 148 19.12 -4.83 -23.99
N GLY A 149 18.33 -5.15 -25.01
CA GLY A 149 16.87 -4.94 -25.02
C GLY A 149 16.38 -3.59 -25.56
N LYS A 150 17.28 -2.69 -25.99
CA LYS A 150 16.92 -1.41 -26.65
C LYS A 150 17.11 -1.42 -28.17
N ALA A 151 17.86 -2.38 -28.70
CA ALA A 151 17.88 -2.61 -30.13
C ALA A 151 16.52 -3.18 -30.56
N PRO A 152 15.91 -2.70 -31.67
CA PRO A 152 14.75 -3.35 -32.25
C PRO A 152 15.20 -4.75 -32.71
N MET A 153 14.91 -5.74 -31.88
CA MET A 153 15.09 -7.15 -32.21
C MET A 153 14.26 -7.45 -33.46
N GLY A 154 14.92 -7.92 -34.51
CA GLY A 154 14.24 -8.58 -35.63
C GLY A 154 13.61 -9.89 -35.19
#